data_AF-A0A7V6LLG9-F1
#
_entry.id   AF-A0A7V6LLG9-F1
#
_cell.length_a   1.000
_cell.length_b   1.000
_cell.length_c   1.000
_cell.angle_alpha   90.00
_cell.angle_beta   90.00
_cell.angle_gamma   90.00
#
_symmetry.space_group_name_H-M   'P 1'
#
loop_
_entity.id
_entity.type
_entity.pdbx_description
1 polymer ?
#
loop_
_entity_poly.entity_id
_entity_poly.type
_entity_poly.pdbx_seq_one_letter_code
_entity_poly.pdbx_strand_id
1 'polypeptide(L)'
;MRKLPISVIDKQIMMVNFSDLNTVCLDKDTLKEYSDEKESQKYYLGYYYDEYVIGLSSGTSGNKGLFITPKALSKRLPGVFMARGGVSFCDLPLRILVCLRVFSQGFNDINAP
;
A
#
# COMPACT_ATOMS: atom_id res chain seq x y z
N MET A 1 28.68 -9.86 20.90
CA MET A 1 27.47 -9.06 20.61
C MET A 1 26.26 -9.84 21.10
N ARG A 2 25.58 -9.40 22.16
CA ARG A 2 24.43 -10.13 22.74
C ARG A 2 23.22 -9.85 21.84
N LYS A 3 22.77 -10.86 21.07
CA LYS A 3 21.51 -10.76 20.30
C LYS A 3 20.40 -10.45 21.31
N LEU A 4 19.81 -9.26 21.25
CA LEU A 4 18.55 -8.98 21.93
C LEU A 4 17.55 -10.05 21.43
N PRO A 5 16.75 -10.67 22.31
CA PRO A 5 15.70 -11.57 21.85
C PRO A 5 14.75 -10.71 20.99
N ILE A 6 14.75 -10.97 19.69
CA ILE A 6 13.69 -10.48 18.82
C ILE A 6 12.45 -11.18 19.33
N SER A 7 11.54 -10.42 19.96
CA SER A 7 10.19 -10.92 20.23
C SER A 7 9.60 -11.33 18.90
N VAL A 8 9.51 -12.64 18.68
CA VAL A 8 8.88 -13.20 17.48
C VAL A 8 7.39 -12.91 17.64
N ILE A 9 6.91 -11.89 16.93
CA ILE A 9 5.47 -11.62 16.85
C ILE A 9 4.84 -12.76 16.06
N ASP A 10 3.90 -13.46 16.67
CA ASP A 10 3.07 -14.43 15.99
C ASP A 10 2.12 -13.69 15.01
N LYS A 11 2.20 -14.04 13.73
CA LYS A 11 1.41 -13.41 12.67
C LYS A 11 -0.10 -13.59 12.90
N GLN A 12 -0.54 -14.75 13.37
CA GLN A 12 -1.96 -15.02 13.60
C GLN A 12 -2.48 -14.13 14.73
N ILE A 13 -1.74 -14.07 15.85
CA ILE A 13 -2.09 -13.19 16.97
C ILE A 13 -2.13 -11.74 16.51
N MET A 14 -1.14 -11.29 15.72
CA MET A 14 -1.12 -9.93 15.18
C MET A 14 -2.34 -9.63 14.30
N MET A 15 -2.72 -10.56 13.41
CA MET A 15 -3.87 -10.36 12.51
C MET A 15 -5.22 -10.43 13.23
N VAL A 16 -5.31 -11.20 14.32
CA VAL A 16 -6.50 -11.22 15.20
C VAL A 16 -6.66 -9.86 15.89
N ASN A 17 -5.56 -9.28 16.39
CA ASN A 17 -5.56 -8.01 17.12
C ASN A 17 -5.24 -6.79 16.22
N PHE A 18 -5.43 -6.89 14.90
CA PHE A 18 -5.03 -5.83 13.96
C PHE A 18 -5.67 -4.48 14.33
N SER A 19 -6.98 -4.46 14.60
CA SER A 19 -7.75 -3.25 14.89
C SER A 19 -7.25 -2.54 16.14
N ASP A 20 -6.79 -3.30 17.15
CA ASP A 20 -6.26 -2.76 18.40
C ASP A 20 -4.79 -2.33 18.31
N LEU A 21 -4.00 -3.04 17.48
CA LEU A 21 -2.57 -2.82 17.37
C LEU A 21 -2.21 -1.62 16.48
N ASN A 22 -3.06 -1.27 15.51
CA ASN A 22 -2.75 -0.18 14.60
C ASN A 22 -3.03 1.18 15.26
N THR A 23 -2.09 2.12 15.14
CA THR A 23 -2.14 3.42 15.83
C THR A 23 -3.06 4.46 15.18
N VAL A 24 -3.76 4.06 14.12
CA VAL A 24 -4.66 4.90 13.33
C VAL A 24 -6.12 4.47 13.47
N CYS A 25 -6.41 3.55 14.40
CA CYS A 25 -7.75 3.06 14.74
C CYS A 25 -8.57 2.56 13.54
N LEU A 26 -7.89 1.95 12.56
CA LEU A 26 -8.54 1.33 11.42
C LEU A 26 -9.06 -0.04 11.79
N ASP A 27 -10.31 -0.32 11.45
CA ASP A 27 -10.88 -1.64 11.66
C ASP A 27 -10.66 -2.57 10.46
N LYS A 28 -10.15 -3.78 10.71
CA LYS A 28 -9.82 -4.75 9.65
C LYS A 28 -11.03 -5.14 8.81
N ASP A 29 -12.18 -5.36 9.43
CA ASP A 29 -13.34 -5.94 8.75
C ASP A 29 -14.01 -4.88 7.87
N THR A 30 -14.13 -3.64 8.35
CA THR A 30 -14.61 -2.51 7.53
C THR A 30 -13.69 -2.22 6.33
N LEU A 31 -12.37 -2.30 6.52
CA LEU A 31 -11.41 -2.14 5.42
C LEU A 31 -11.53 -3.25 4.37
N LYS A 32 -11.81 -4.48 4.82
CA LYS A 32 -12.00 -5.61 3.94
C LYS A 32 -13.28 -5.46 3.13
N GLU A 33 -14.39 -5.11 3.77
CA GLU A 33 -15.66 -4.84 3.11
C GLU A 33 -15.52 -3.74 2.06
N TYR A 34 -14.89 -2.61 2.42
CA TYR A 34 -14.60 -1.52 1.48
C TYR A 34 -13.80 -2.00 0.27
N SER A 35 -12.78 -2.83 0.49
CA SER A 35 -11.91 -3.34 -0.58
C SER A 35 -12.64 -4.34 -1.49
N ASP A 36 -13.45 -5.21 -0.89
CA ASP A 36 -14.25 -6.21 -1.62
C ASP A 36 -15.35 -5.54 -2.46
N GLU A 37 -15.98 -4.48 -1.94
CA GLU A 37 -16.95 -3.66 -2.70
C GLU A 37 -16.30 -3.03 -3.93
N LYS A 38 -15.15 -2.35 -3.75
CA LYS A 38 -14.39 -1.71 -4.83
C LYS A 38 -13.97 -2.72 -5.91
N GLU A 39 -13.53 -3.90 -5.49
CA GLU A 39 -13.13 -4.99 -6.37
C GLU A 39 -14.31 -5.62 -7.13
N SER A 40 -15.48 -5.70 -6.49
CA SER A 40 -16.73 -6.19 -7.09
C SER A 40 -17.27 -5.21 -8.14
N GLN A 41 -17.29 -3.92 -7.81
CA GLN A 41 -17.75 -2.85 -8.69
C GLN A 41 -16.73 -2.46 -9.77
N LYS A 42 -15.50 -2.99 -9.70
CA LYS A 42 -14.37 -2.57 -10.56
C LYS A 42 -14.11 -1.06 -10.52
N TYR A 43 -14.39 -0.45 -9.39
CA TYR A 43 -14.18 0.97 -9.13
C TYR A 43 -13.09 1.10 -8.06
N TYR A 44 -11.96 1.72 -8.41
CA TYR A 44 -10.73 1.64 -7.61
C TYR A 44 -10.18 3.02 -7.18
N LEU A 45 -10.91 4.08 -7.53
CA LEU A 45 -10.57 5.46 -7.17
C LEU A 45 -11.24 5.86 -5.85
N GLY A 46 -10.71 6.92 -5.24
CA GLY A 46 -11.12 7.45 -3.95
C GLY A 46 -10.25 6.99 -2.79
N TYR A 47 -10.51 7.57 -1.64
CA TYR A 47 -9.80 7.31 -0.40
C TYR A 47 -10.80 6.86 0.67
N TYR A 48 -10.36 5.94 1.53
CA TYR A 48 -11.05 5.61 2.76
C TYR A 48 -10.81 6.72 3.78
N TYR A 49 -11.90 7.29 4.30
CA TYR A 49 -11.91 8.49 5.16
C TYR A 49 -11.14 9.70 4.60
N ASP A 50 -11.11 9.87 3.28
CA ASP A 50 -10.32 10.91 2.58
C ASP A 50 -8.78 10.89 2.83
N GLU A 51 -8.29 9.87 3.54
CA GLU A 51 -6.91 9.84 4.05
C GLU A 51 -6.11 8.63 3.56
N TYR A 52 -6.75 7.49 3.31
CA TYR A 52 -6.05 6.24 3.00
C TYR A 52 -6.45 5.67 1.65
N VAL A 53 -5.46 5.23 0.88
CA VAL A 53 -5.64 4.34 -0.25
C VAL A 53 -5.68 2.92 0.29
N ILE A 54 -6.80 2.24 0.10
CA ILE A 54 -7.01 0.84 0.48
C ILE A 54 -7.15 0.02 -0.79
N GLY A 55 -6.55 -1.17 -0.81
CA GLY A 55 -6.86 -2.12 -1.87
C GLY A 55 -6.36 -3.53 -1.59
N LEU A 56 -6.62 -4.39 -2.56
CA LEU A 56 -6.26 -5.79 -2.50
C LEU A 56 -4.94 -6.04 -3.24
N SER A 57 -3.99 -6.64 -2.55
CA SER A 57 -2.77 -7.20 -3.12
C SER A 57 -2.98 -8.69 -3.37
N SER A 58 -3.06 -9.11 -4.62
CA SER A 58 -3.02 -10.53 -4.98
C SER A 58 -1.61 -11.07 -4.75
N GLY A 59 -1.43 -11.90 -3.72
CA GLY A 59 -0.20 -12.67 -3.56
C GLY A 59 -0.14 -13.85 -4.54
N THR A 60 0.99 -14.54 -4.58
CA THR A 60 1.18 -15.76 -5.41
C THR A 60 0.40 -16.97 -4.89
N SER A 61 -0.18 -16.89 -3.70
CA SER A 61 -0.92 -17.97 -3.03
C SER A 61 -2.44 -17.91 -3.22
N GLY A 62 -2.96 -17.03 -4.08
CA GLY A 62 -4.40 -16.83 -4.28
C GLY A 62 -5.11 -16.05 -3.17
N ASN A 63 -4.49 -15.89 -2.01
CA ASN A 63 -5.00 -15.01 -0.96
C ASN A 63 -4.75 -13.53 -1.31
N LYS A 64 -5.83 -12.74 -1.30
CA LYS A 64 -5.78 -11.27 -1.44
C LYS A 64 -5.49 -10.66 -0.06
N GLY A 65 -4.31 -10.06 0.09
CA GLY A 65 -3.97 -9.28 1.28
C GLY A 65 -4.49 -7.85 1.16
N LEU A 66 -4.72 -7.17 2.29
CA LEU A 66 -5.02 -5.74 2.30
C LEU A 66 -3.70 -4.96 2.24
N PHE A 67 -3.66 -3.92 1.41
CA PHE A 67 -2.65 -2.87 1.51
C PHE A 67 -3.33 -1.56 1.91
N ILE A 68 -2.64 -0.78 2.75
CA ILE A 68 -3.12 0.48 3.30
C ILE A 68 -1.98 1.48 3.14
N THR A 69 -2.24 2.57 2.43
CA THR A 69 -1.25 3.60 2.17
C THR A 69 -1.85 4.98 2.43
N PRO A 70 -1.26 5.81 3.31
CA PRO A 70 -1.70 7.18 3.48
C PRO A 70 -1.58 7.98 2.16
N LYS A 71 -2.52 8.88 1.90
CA LYS A 71 -2.55 9.80 0.75
C LYS A 71 -1.29 10.67 0.67
N ALA A 72 -0.69 11.02 1.81
CA ALA A 72 0.59 11.74 1.84
C ALA A 72 1.76 10.89 1.30
N LEU A 73 1.70 9.56 1.43
CA LEU A 73 2.74 8.65 0.97
C LEU A 73 2.59 8.30 -0.52
N SER A 74 1.36 8.22 -1.04
CA SER A 74 1.11 7.91 -2.46
C SER A 74 1.84 8.90 -3.39
N LYS A 75 1.81 10.19 -3.05
CA LYS A 75 2.53 11.26 -3.78
C LYS A 75 4.05 11.08 -3.81
N ARG A 76 4.62 10.32 -2.87
CA ARG A 76 6.08 10.08 -2.76
C ARG A 76 6.54 8.79 -3.42
N LEU A 77 5.61 7.94 -3.87
CA LEU A 77 5.93 6.67 -4.52
C LEU A 77 6.91 6.80 -5.72
N PRO A 78 6.85 7.86 -6.56
CA PRO A 78 7.82 8.01 -7.64
C PRO A 78 9.26 8.10 -7.13
N GLY A 79 9.47 8.85 -6.04
CA GLY A 79 10.78 8.95 -5.40
C GLY A 79 11.26 7.60 -4.85
N VAL A 80 10.35 6.80 -4.28
CA VAL A 80 10.68 5.44 -3.81
C VAL A 80 11.08 4.54 -4.97
N PHE A 81 10.38 4.60 -6.12
CA PHE A 81 10.73 3.81 -7.30
C PHE A 81 12.09 4.21 -7.88
N MET A 82 12.39 5.51 -7.97
CA MET A 82 13.69 5.98 -8.43
C MET A 82 14.81 5.54 -7.48
N ALA A 83 14.62 5.72 -6.17
CA ALA A 83 15.59 5.32 -5.16
C ALA A 83 15.86 3.80 -5.17
N ARG A 84 14.81 2.98 -5.28
CA ARG A 84 14.94 1.51 -5.36
C ARG A 84 15.46 1.04 -6.71
N GLY A 85 15.23 1.81 -7.78
CA GLY A 85 15.71 1.54 -9.13
C GLY A 85 17.21 1.80 -9.30
N GLY A 86 17.88 2.37 -8.30
CA GLY A 86 19.31 2.68 -8.37
C GLY A 86 19.62 3.89 -9.24
N VAL A 87 18.62 4.74 -9.50
CA VAL A 87 18.78 5.95 -10.30
C VAL A 87 19.66 6.96 -9.57
N SER A 88 20.75 7.36 -10.19
CA SER A 88 21.69 8.38 -9.75
C SER A 88 21.40 9.74 -10.40
N PHE A 89 21.87 10.82 -9.77
CA PHE A 89 21.86 12.15 -10.39
C PHE A 89 22.65 12.20 -11.70
N CYS A 90 23.65 11.32 -11.88
CA CYS A 90 24.42 11.22 -13.11
C CYS A 90 23.63 10.63 -14.29
N ASP A 91 22.51 9.96 -14.02
CA ASP A 91 21.69 9.34 -15.08
C ASP A 91 20.76 10.36 -15.77
N LEU A 92 20.75 11.61 -15.29
CA LEU A 92 19.90 12.67 -15.83
C LEU A 92 20.45 13.22 -17.17
N PRO A 93 19.58 13.54 -18.15
CA PRO A 93 18.11 13.48 -18.07
C PRO A 93 17.54 12.09 -18.36
N LEU A 94 16.61 11.62 -17.52
CA LEU A 94 15.93 10.34 -17.72
C LEU A 94 14.62 10.50 -18.48
N ARG A 95 14.37 9.57 -19.42
CA ARG A 95 13.06 9.34 -20.01
C ARG A 95 12.52 8.02 -19.47
N ILE A 96 11.69 8.09 -18.45
CA ILE A 96 11.10 6.91 -17.79
C ILE A 96 9.74 6.62 -18.42
N LEU A 97 9.57 5.40 -18.95
CA LEU A 97 8.27 4.87 -19.33
C LEU A 97 7.71 4.05 -18.16
N VAL A 98 6.62 4.53 -17.57
CA VAL A 98 5.91 3.83 -16.50
C VAL A 98 4.71 3.09 -17.11
N CYS A 99 4.86 1.78 -17.35
CA CYS A 99 3.77 0.92 -17.81
C CYS A 99 3.11 0.22 -16.62
N LEU A 100 1.95 0.70 -16.19
CA LEU A 100 1.22 0.11 -15.07
C LEU A 100 -0.06 -0.58 -15.56
N ARG A 101 -0.35 -1.75 -14.98
CA ARG A 101 -1.64 -2.45 -15.13
C ARG A 101 -2.35 -2.54 -13.78
N VAL A 102 -2.58 -1.41 -13.09
CA VAL A 102 -3.42 -1.36 -11.88
C VAL A 102 -4.06 0.04 -11.74
N PHE A 103 -5.36 0.07 -11.43
CA PHE A 103 -6.21 1.27 -11.43
C PHE A 103 -6.47 1.87 -10.03
N SER A 104 -5.55 1.79 -9.05
CA SER A 104 -5.84 2.33 -7.71
C SER A 104 -5.60 3.84 -7.58
N GLN A 105 -6.30 4.49 -6.64
CA GLN A 105 -6.13 5.93 -6.35
C GLN A 105 -4.67 6.33 -6.10
N GLY A 106 -3.89 5.50 -5.40
CA GLY A 106 -2.49 5.81 -5.11
C GLY A 106 -1.60 5.93 -6.35
N PHE A 107 -1.96 5.28 -7.46
CA PHE A 107 -1.29 5.47 -8.75
C PHE A 107 -1.81 6.69 -9.50
N ASN A 108 -3.11 6.99 -9.39
CA ASN A 108 -3.66 8.21 -9.97
C ASN A 108 -2.99 9.46 -9.37
N ASP A 109 -2.63 9.41 -8.09
CA ASP A 109 -1.93 10.49 -7.39
C ASP A 109 -0.52 10.76 -7.93
N ILE A 110 0.10 9.77 -8.59
CA ILE A 110 1.41 9.93 -9.24
C ILE A 110 1.29 10.72 -10.54
N ASN A 111 0.15 10.58 -11.23
CA ASN A 111 -0.10 11.20 -12.53
C ASN A 111 -0.93 12.50 -12.43
N ALA A 112 -1.28 12.94 -11.22
CA ALA A 112 -2.06 14.16 -11.02
C ALA A 112 -1.20 15.43 -11.28
N PRO A 113 -1.76 16.47 -11.92
CA PRO A 113 -1.04 17.71 -12.29
C PRO A 113 -0.53 18.52 -11.10
#